data_AF-A0A9W5TNW1-F1
#
_entry.id   AF-A0A9W5TNW1-F1
#
_cell.length_a   1.000
_cell.length_b   1.000
_cell.length_c   1.000
_cell.angle_alpha   90.00
_cell.angle_beta   90.00
_cell.angle_gamma   90.00
#
_symmetry.space_group_name_H-M   'P 1'
#
loop_
_entity.id
_entity.type
_entity.pdbx_description
1 polymer ?
#
loop_
_entity_poly.entity_id
_entity_poly.type
_entity_poly.pdbx_seq_one_letter_code
_entity_poly.pdbx_strand_id
1 'polypeptide(L)'
;MRREPDMALIPAATRNTLGRRSPDHAPVSIESVRLIPVESASAFARPNAVEQTYLELAHDKLALEQHHLFAAEGEARCRADMAAAKSLAYAVAETKASVARAAVAADKAFERYEQLRDLLGCFMRRKATSARGYMARTAALLLGDIAGLSGAAIALGEYPVLAVAQAMSAGTATVTAGLAATQLRHMQQAVDRQQDVLPQDLEPYRHLFGGPPKGKRLQATVFGVAALVTLLLSVGIFALRTTVEGPISGLTFGGLAAAIALASFINSWYYADAVADIIESAYHEAVVADRRHRRLAGSRSISRAEHAETQQKSIVTEYTHRGLAAAGHIEANKYRALLASPDVVGHGPAATPPAAKPVAPTRRARSA
;
A
#
# COMPACT_ATOMS: atom_id res chain seq x y z
N MET A 1 24.07 -14.23 -40.31
CA MET A 1 25.19 -14.51 -39.38
C MET A 1 25.06 -13.60 -38.16
N ARG A 2 24.32 -14.03 -37.14
CA ARG A 2 24.23 -13.37 -35.83
C ARG A 2 24.74 -14.39 -34.81
N ARG A 3 25.80 -14.03 -34.07
CA ARG A 3 26.32 -14.81 -32.97
C ARG A 3 25.36 -14.67 -31.79
N GLU A 4 24.79 -15.79 -31.36
CA GLU A 4 24.08 -15.90 -30.09
C GLU A 4 25.08 -15.70 -28.94
N PRO A 5 24.73 -14.94 -27.89
CA PRO A 5 25.51 -14.92 -26.67
C PRO A 5 25.19 -16.15 -25.83
N ASP A 6 26.22 -16.93 -25.52
CA ASP A 6 26.20 -18.06 -24.59
C ASP A 6 25.48 -17.69 -23.30
N MET A 7 24.32 -18.33 -23.10
CA MET A 7 23.54 -18.26 -21.89
C MET A 7 24.24 -19.15 -20.84
N ALA A 8 25.15 -18.54 -20.09
CA ALA A 8 25.80 -19.18 -18.96
C ALA A 8 24.74 -19.63 -17.94
N LEU A 9 24.50 -20.94 -17.91
CA LEU A 9 23.75 -21.63 -16.87
C LEU A 9 24.42 -21.35 -15.53
N ILE A 10 23.81 -20.47 -14.74
CA ILE A 10 24.15 -20.26 -13.33
C ILE A 10 23.97 -21.62 -12.64
N PRO A 11 25.01 -22.19 -12.00
CA PRO A 11 24.86 -23.44 -11.28
C PRO A 11 23.82 -23.22 -10.20
N ALA A 12 22.78 -24.04 -10.22
CA ALA A 12 21.78 -24.11 -9.17
C ALA A 12 22.53 -24.25 -7.84
N ALA A 13 22.54 -23.18 -7.06
CA ALA A 13 23.07 -23.19 -5.71
C ALA A 13 22.35 -24.33 -4.98
N THR A 14 23.11 -25.39 -4.75
CA THR A 14 22.75 -26.48 -3.88
C THR A 14 22.22 -25.83 -2.62
N ARG A 15 20.91 -25.98 -2.38
CA ARG A 15 20.33 -25.79 -1.06
C ARG A 15 21.13 -26.71 -0.16
N ASN A 16 22.17 -26.16 0.45
CA ASN A 16 22.68 -26.66 1.72
C ASN A 16 21.48 -26.52 2.64
N THR A 17 20.71 -27.60 2.71
CA THR A 17 20.07 -28.05 3.93
C THR A 17 21.15 -27.98 4.98
N LEU A 18 21.28 -26.80 5.60
CA LEU A 18 21.93 -26.61 6.87
C LEU A 18 21.37 -27.72 7.72
N GLY A 19 22.20 -28.74 7.93
CA GLY A 19 21.91 -29.80 8.85
C GLY A 19 21.53 -29.07 10.12
N ARG A 20 20.23 -29.09 10.42
CA ARG A 20 19.69 -28.85 11.73
C ARG A 20 20.25 -30.01 12.55
N ARG A 21 21.55 -29.95 12.86
CA ARG A 21 22.05 -30.49 14.10
C ARG A 21 21.22 -29.74 15.12
N SER A 22 20.14 -30.38 15.56
CA SER A 22 19.68 -30.17 16.92
C SER A 22 20.96 -30.04 17.74
N PRO A 23 21.13 -29.00 18.57
CA PRO A 23 22.12 -29.13 19.62
C PRO A 23 21.81 -30.48 20.24
N ASP A 24 22.78 -31.40 20.20
CA ASP A 24 22.73 -32.57 21.04
C ASP A 24 22.57 -31.97 22.44
N HIS A 25 21.33 -31.88 22.89
CA HIS A 25 21.02 -31.88 24.29
C HIS A 25 21.48 -33.25 24.71
N ALA A 26 22.80 -33.39 24.91
CA ALA A 26 23.33 -34.39 25.79
C ALA A 26 22.41 -34.30 27.01
N PRO A 27 21.63 -35.36 27.31
CA PRO A 27 20.84 -35.35 28.52
C PRO A 27 21.82 -34.93 29.60
N VAL A 28 21.44 -33.94 30.41
CA VAL A 28 22.16 -33.64 31.63
C VAL A 28 22.08 -34.95 32.40
N SER A 29 23.08 -35.80 32.19
CA SER A 29 23.34 -36.94 33.02
C SER A 29 23.51 -36.28 34.36
N ILE A 30 22.52 -36.48 35.23
CA ILE A 30 22.72 -36.28 36.66
C ILE A 30 23.72 -37.37 36.99
N GLU A 31 24.99 -37.11 36.63
CA GLU A 31 26.14 -37.86 37.03
C GLU A 31 25.99 -37.93 38.53
N SER A 32 25.69 -39.13 39.02
CA SER A 32 25.05 -39.32 40.31
C SER A 32 25.86 -38.61 41.39
N VAL A 33 25.43 -37.40 41.77
CA VAL A 33 26.02 -36.65 42.86
C VAL A 33 25.63 -37.42 44.11
N ARG A 34 26.45 -38.41 44.47
CA ARG A 34 26.29 -39.12 45.72
C ARG A 34 26.63 -38.12 46.82
N LEU A 35 25.68 -37.89 47.71
CA LEU A 35 25.96 -37.17 48.95
C LEU A 35 27.05 -37.95 49.67
N ILE A 36 28.17 -37.30 49.98
CA ILE A 36 29.25 -37.90 50.76
C ILE A 36 28.67 -38.24 52.15
N PRO A 37 28.80 -39.47 52.64
CA PRO A 37 28.37 -39.82 53.98
C PRO A 37 28.97 -38.87 55.02
N VAL A 38 28.17 -38.40 55.97
CA VAL A 38 28.58 -37.38 56.97
C VAL A 38 29.81 -37.83 57.77
N GLU A 39 29.98 -39.14 57.98
CA GLU A 39 31.11 -39.72 58.71
C GLU A 39 32.45 -39.68 57.95
N SER A 40 32.40 -39.54 56.62
CA SER A 40 33.57 -39.45 55.75
C SER A 40 33.79 -38.05 55.17
N ALA A 41 32.89 -37.10 55.47
CA ALA A 41 32.99 -35.73 55.02
C ALA A 41 33.86 -34.94 55.99
N SER A 42 35.14 -34.74 55.64
CA SER A 42 35.88 -33.61 56.19
C SER A 42 35.48 -32.35 55.40
N ALA A 43 35.27 -31.26 56.14
CA ALA A 43 35.02 -29.95 55.55
C ALA A 43 35.81 -28.96 56.39
N PHE A 44 36.79 -28.31 55.79
CA PHE A 44 37.53 -27.25 56.45
C PHE A 44 36.82 -25.93 56.20
N ALA A 45 36.49 -25.21 57.27
CA ALA A 45 35.95 -23.87 57.15
C ALA A 45 36.94 -22.99 56.39
N ARG A 46 36.42 -22.19 55.44
CA ARG A 46 37.23 -21.21 54.72
C ARG A 46 37.99 -20.33 55.72
N PRO A 47 39.33 -20.23 55.63
CA PRO A 47 40.08 -19.32 56.48
C PRO A 47 39.54 -17.89 56.33
N ASN A 48 39.30 -17.18 57.43
CA ASN A 48 38.81 -15.80 57.42
C ASN A 48 39.72 -14.84 56.64
N ALA A 49 40.97 -15.23 56.38
CA ALA A 49 41.95 -14.50 55.59
C ALA A 49 41.78 -14.66 54.08
N VAL A 50 40.87 -15.50 53.58
CA VAL A 50 40.64 -15.73 52.14
C VAL A 50 39.17 -15.43 51.81
N GLU A 51 38.92 -14.44 50.97
CA GLU A 51 37.55 -14.03 50.61
C GLU A 51 36.93 -14.96 49.56
N GLN A 52 37.65 -15.26 48.48
CA GLN A 52 37.26 -16.19 47.42
C GLN A 52 38.45 -17.07 47.02
N THR A 53 38.18 -18.30 46.59
CA THR A 53 39.22 -19.19 46.06
C THR A 53 39.60 -18.80 44.63
N TYR A 54 40.83 -19.12 44.19
CA TYR A 54 41.22 -18.91 42.79
C TYR A 54 40.32 -19.68 41.80
N LEU A 55 39.78 -20.83 42.22
CA LEU A 55 38.83 -21.60 41.43
C LEU A 55 37.51 -20.85 41.24
N GLU A 56 36.95 -20.24 42.30
CA GLU A 56 35.75 -19.41 42.20
C GLU A 56 35.99 -18.22 41.27
N LEU A 57 37.09 -17.49 41.47
CA LEU A 57 37.47 -16.35 40.62
C LEU A 57 37.64 -16.75 39.15
N ALA A 58 38.23 -17.92 38.88
CA ALA A 58 38.38 -18.42 37.52
C ALA A 58 37.02 -18.74 36.87
N HIS A 59 36.13 -19.40 37.59
CA HIS A 59 34.78 -19.69 37.09
C HIS A 59 33.94 -18.43 36.90
N ASP A 60 34.04 -17.45 37.80
CA ASP A 60 33.33 -16.17 37.69
C ASP A 60 33.80 -15.39 36.46
N LYS A 61 35.12 -15.36 36.22
CA LYS A 61 35.69 -14.78 35.00
C LYS A 61 35.25 -15.52 33.74
N LEU A 62 35.20 -16.85 33.77
CA LEU A 62 34.77 -17.67 32.64
C LEU A 62 33.27 -17.49 32.35
N ALA A 63 32.44 -17.35 33.38
CA ALA A 63 31.01 -17.05 33.24
C ALA A 63 30.78 -15.68 32.59
N LEU A 64 31.53 -14.65 33.02
CA LEU A 64 31.52 -13.33 32.38
C LEU A 64 32.01 -13.39 30.94
N GLU A 65 33.09 -14.13 30.67
CA GLU A 65 33.61 -14.35 29.32
C GLU A 65 32.53 -14.95 28.41
N GLN A 66 31.82 -15.99 28.85
CA GLN A 66 30.72 -16.56 28.04
C GLN A 66 29.64 -15.53 27.73
N HIS A 67 29.24 -14.72 28.71
CA HIS A 67 28.24 -13.68 28.45
C HIS A 67 28.68 -12.74 27.33
N HIS A 68 29.94 -12.27 27.37
CA HIS A 68 30.49 -11.39 26.32
C HIS A 68 30.67 -12.10 24.97
N LEU A 69 31.10 -13.37 24.96
CA LEU A 69 31.27 -14.14 23.73
C LEU A 69 29.93 -14.34 23.01
N PHE A 70 28.88 -14.73 23.73
CA PHE A 70 27.55 -14.90 23.16
C PHE A 70 26.94 -13.56 22.70
N ALA A 71 27.17 -12.47 23.43
CA ALA A 71 26.76 -11.13 22.99
C ALA A 71 27.45 -10.75 21.66
N ALA A 72 28.77 -10.94 21.56
CA ALA A 72 29.54 -10.68 20.35
C ALA A 72 29.12 -11.58 19.17
N GLU A 73 28.80 -12.86 19.42
CA GLU A 73 28.26 -13.74 18.38
C GLU A 73 26.87 -13.29 17.92
N GLY A 74 26.00 -12.88 18.86
CA GLY A 74 24.69 -12.31 18.55
C GLY A 74 24.80 -11.10 17.63
N GLU A 75 25.70 -10.16 17.95
CA GLU A 75 26.02 -9.02 17.10
C GLU A 75 26.53 -9.44 15.72
N ALA A 76 27.47 -10.41 15.67
CA ALA A 76 28.03 -10.91 14.42
C ALA A 76 26.96 -11.54 13.51
N ARG A 77 26.02 -12.29 14.09
CA ARG A 77 24.93 -12.95 13.38
C ARG A 77 23.88 -11.96 12.88
N CYS A 78 23.59 -10.89 13.63
CA CYS A 78 22.58 -9.91 13.22
C CYS A 78 23.11 -8.81 12.28
N ARG A 79 24.42 -8.76 11.96
CA ARG A 79 25.00 -7.68 11.12
C ARG A 79 24.31 -7.51 9.76
N ALA A 80 23.96 -8.62 9.10
CA ALA A 80 23.30 -8.57 7.80
C ALA A 80 21.91 -7.92 7.89
N ASP A 81 21.12 -8.30 8.88
CA ASP A 81 19.79 -7.73 9.13
C ASP A 81 19.88 -6.26 9.57
N MET A 82 20.88 -5.92 10.40
CA MET A 82 21.17 -4.53 10.76
C MET A 82 21.53 -3.66 9.55
N ALA A 83 22.37 -4.16 8.65
CA ALA A 83 22.75 -3.45 7.43
C ALA A 83 21.55 -3.29 6.49
N ALA A 84 20.72 -4.33 6.36
CA ALA A 84 19.49 -4.28 5.59
C ALA A 84 18.51 -3.23 6.16
N ALA A 85 18.26 -3.26 7.48
CA ALA A 85 17.40 -2.28 8.14
C ALA A 85 17.91 -0.84 7.96
N LYS A 86 19.22 -0.61 8.15
CA LYS A 86 19.84 0.71 7.95
C LYS A 86 19.77 1.20 6.51
N SER A 87 20.05 0.35 5.52
CA SER A 87 19.99 0.73 4.11
C SER A 87 18.56 1.07 3.64
N LEU A 88 17.54 0.47 4.26
CA LEU A 88 16.13 0.77 3.98
C LEU A 88 15.60 1.99 4.74
N ALA A 89 16.29 2.46 5.79
CA ALA A 89 15.78 3.47 6.72
C ALA A 89 15.34 4.77 6.01
N TYR A 90 16.15 5.28 5.08
CA TYR A 90 15.81 6.49 4.32
C TYR A 90 14.56 6.28 3.44
N ALA A 91 14.53 5.19 2.68
CA ALA A 91 13.40 4.86 1.83
C ALA A 91 12.10 4.67 2.63
N VAL A 92 12.19 4.07 3.82
CA VAL A 92 11.06 3.91 4.74
C VAL A 92 10.59 5.27 5.27
N ALA A 93 11.50 6.15 5.66
CA ALA A 93 11.15 7.50 6.13
C ALA A 93 10.39 8.29 5.05
N GLU A 94 10.91 8.32 3.82
CA GLU A 94 10.26 8.96 2.67
C GLU A 94 8.92 8.32 2.31
N THR A 95 8.83 7.00 2.40
CA THR A 95 7.58 6.28 2.15
C THR A 95 6.54 6.61 3.21
N LYS A 96 6.92 6.63 4.50
CA LYS A 96 6.03 7.03 5.62
C LYS A 96 5.54 8.47 5.46
N ALA A 97 6.43 9.41 5.12
CA ALA A 97 6.05 10.79 4.83
C ALA A 97 5.09 10.89 3.64
N SER A 98 5.29 10.08 2.60
CA SER A 98 4.41 10.03 1.43
C SER A 98 3.04 9.40 1.75
N VAL A 99 3.00 8.38 2.61
CA VAL A 99 1.75 7.79 3.14
C VAL A 99 0.97 8.83 3.93
N ALA A 100 1.63 9.60 4.80
CA ALA A 100 1.00 10.66 5.58
C ALA A 100 0.40 11.76 4.68
N ARG A 101 1.15 12.22 3.67
CA ARG A 101 0.63 13.18 2.68
C ARG A 101 -0.56 12.62 1.89
N ALA A 102 -0.50 11.34 1.51
CA ALA A 102 -1.58 10.69 0.80
C ALA A 102 -2.84 10.50 1.66
N ALA A 103 -2.68 10.26 2.97
CA ALA A 103 -3.79 10.20 3.92
C ALA A 103 -4.53 11.54 3.98
N VAL A 104 -3.79 12.63 4.23
CA VAL A 104 -4.37 13.99 4.27
C VAL A 104 -5.03 14.37 2.93
N ALA A 105 -4.46 13.96 1.80
CA ALA A 105 -5.06 14.19 0.49
C ALA A 105 -6.35 13.39 0.28
N ALA A 106 -6.41 12.15 0.77
CA ALA A 106 -7.63 11.33 0.71
C ALA A 106 -8.73 11.92 1.60
N ASP A 107 -8.41 12.34 2.82
CA ASP A 107 -9.36 12.96 3.75
C ASP A 107 -9.93 14.26 3.15
N LYS A 108 -9.07 15.15 2.65
CA LYS A 108 -9.51 16.40 1.99
C LYS A 108 -10.37 16.14 0.75
N ALA A 109 -10.08 15.10 -0.02
CA ALA A 109 -10.88 14.75 -1.18
C ALA A 109 -12.27 14.22 -0.77
N PHE A 110 -12.35 13.44 0.31
CA PHE A 110 -13.61 13.01 0.90
C PHE A 110 -14.42 14.17 1.47
N GLU A 111 -13.80 15.05 2.26
CA GLU A 111 -14.44 16.27 2.78
C GLU A 111 -15.01 17.12 1.64
N ARG A 112 -14.24 17.33 0.57
CA ARG A 112 -14.70 18.07 -0.62
C ARG A 112 -15.89 17.37 -1.29
N TYR A 113 -15.87 16.05 -1.40
CA TYR A 113 -16.99 15.29 -1.94
C TYR A 113 -18.24 15.41 -1.06
N GLU A 114 -18.11 15.30 0.26
CA GLU A 114 -19.23 15.45 1.19
C GLU A 114 -19.81 16.86 1.15
N GLN A 115 -18.96 17.89 1.18
CA GLN A 115 -19.37 19.29 1.01
C GLN A 115 -20.13 19.50 -0.31
N LEU A 116 -19.60 19.00 -1.43
CA LEU A 116 -20.25 19.08 -2.73
C LEU A 116 -21.60 18.35 -2.75
N ARG A 117 -21.68 17.18 -2.14
CA ARG A 117 -22.92 16.40 -2.06
C ARG A 117 -23.96 17.11 -1.20
N ASP A 118 -23.56 17.71 -0.09
CA ASP A 118 -24.48 18.36 0.82
C ASP A 118 -24.96 19.72 0.27
N LEU A 119 -24.07 20.47 -0.42
CA LEU A 119 -24.40 21.75 -1.07
C LEU A 119 -25.21 21.58 -2.36
N LEU A 120 -24.81 20.64 -3.24
CA LEU A 120 -25.38 20.51 -4.58
C LEU A 120 -26.37 19.35 -4.72
N GLY A 121 -26.45 18.45 -3.73
CA GLY A 121 -27.25 17.22 -3.81
C GLY A 121 -28.73 17.47 -4.04
N CYS A 122 -29.29 18.57 -3.51
CA CYS A 122 -30.69 18.95 -3.73
C CYS A 122 -30.98 19.42 -5.16
N PHE A 123 -29.95 19.85 -5.91
CA PHE A 123 -30.07 20.30 -7.30
C PHE A 123 -29.79 19.19 -8.33
N MET A 124 -29.36 18.01 -7.85
CA MET A 124 -29.12 16.82 -8.66
C MET A 124 -30.46 16.22 -9.12
N ARG A 125 -30.64 16.04 -10.43
CA ARG A 125 -31.83 15.38 -11.00
C ARG A 125 -31.55 13.92 -11.36
N ARG A 126 -30.29 13.57 -11.64
CA ARG A 126 -29.86 12.22 -12.01
C ARG A 126 -29.55 11.35 -10.79
N LYS A 127 -29.99 10.10 -10.78
CA LYS A 127 -29.55 9.12 -9.75
C LYS A 127 -28.10 8.69 -10.01
N ALA A 128 -27.25 8.75 -8.99
CA ALA A 128 -25.79 8.53 -9.08
C ALA A 128 -25.35 7.20 -9.76
N THR A 129 -26.19 6.17 -9.77
CA THR A 129 -25.86 4.88 -10.41
C THR A 129 -26.01 4.87 -11.93
N SER A 130 -26.46 5.96 -12.56
CA SER A 130 -26.85 5.93 -13.97
C SER A 130 -25.71 6.16 -14.97
N ALA A 131 -24.54 6.63 -14.54
CA ALA A 131 -23.42 6.91 -15.45
C ALA A 131 -22.91 5.65 -16.17
N ARG A 132 -22.82 4.52 -15.45
CA ARG A 132 -22.48 3.22 -16.06
C ARG A 132 -23.52 2.76 -17.06
N GLY A 133 -24.81 2.96 -16.74
CA GLY A 133 -25.91 2.62 -17.65
C GLY A 133 -25.88 3.48 -18.92
N TYR A 134 -25.59 4.78 -18.78
CA TYR A 134 -25.39 5.68 -19.91
C TYR A 134 -24.24 5.20 -20.80
N MET A 135 -23.05 4.97 -20.23
CA MET A 135 -21.88 4.51 -21.00
C MET A 135 -22.13 3.16 -21.68
N ALA A 136 -22.79 2.23 -21.00
CA ALA A 136 -23.15 0.93 -21.57
C ALA A 136 -24.10 1.07 -22.77
N ARG A 137 -25.11 1.94 -22.70
CA ARG A 137 -26.03 2.19 -23.83
C ARG A 137 -25.36 2.91 -24.98
N THR A 138 -24.53 3.92 -24.70
CA THR A 138 -23.77 4.63 -25.73
C THR A 138 -22.80 3.68 -26.44
N ALA A 139 -22.12 2.79 -25.69
CA ALA A 139 -21.27 1.75 -26.27
C ALA A 139 -22.08 0.75 -27.11
N ALA A 140 -23.25 0.31 -26.63
CA ALA A 140 -24.12 -0.60 -27.37
C ALA A 140 -24.64 0.02 -28.68
N LEU A 141 -25.03 1.31 -28.67
CA LEU A 141 -25.42 2.05 -29.87
C LEU A 141 -24.25 2.16 -30.86
N LEU A 142 -23.06 2.52 -30.39
CA LEU A 142 -21.86 2.62 -31.23
C LEU A 142 -21.48 1.27 -31.85
N LEU A 143 -21.49 0.20 -31.07
CA LEU A 143 -21.20 -1.16 -31.56
C LEU A 143 -22.25 -1.63 -32.56
N GLY A 144 -23.52 -1.32 -32.30
CA GLY A 144 -24.62 -1.58 -33.23
C GLY A 144 -24.44 -0.86 -34.57
N ASP A 145 -24.08 0.42 -34.54
CA ASP A 145 -23.77 1.22 -35.73
C ASP A 145 -22.61 0.62 -36.52
N ILE A 146 -21.50 0.30 -35.84
CA ILE A 146 -20.32 -0.27 -36.48
C ILE A 146 -20.68 -1.59 -37.14
N ALA A 147 -21.33 -2.51 -36.40
CA ALA A 147 -21.69 -3.83 -36.91
C ALA A 147 -22.67 -3.76 -38.09
N GLY A 148 -23.68 -2.89 -38.01
CA GLY A 148 -24.66 -2.68 -39.08
C GLY A 148 -24.01 -2.12 -40.34
N LEU A 149 -23.24 -1.03 -40.22
CA LEU A 149 -22.57 -0.39 -41.35
C LEU A 149 -21.49 -1.27 -41.96
N SER A 150 -20.64 -1.91 -41.14
CA SER A 150 -19.58 -2.79 -41.64
C SER A 150 -20.14 -4.05 -42.28
N GLY A 151 -21.15 -4.68 -41.66
CA GLY A 151 -21.77 -5.90 -42.20
C GLY A 151 -22.42 -5.65 -43.57
N ALA A 152 -23.11 -4.52 -43.70
CA ALA A 152 -23.73 -4.13 -44.94
C ALA A 152 -22.71 -3.67 -46.02
N ALA A 153 -21.55 -3.14 -45.63
CA ALA A 153 -20.47 -2.80 -46.57
C ALA A 153 -19.70 -4.04 -47.05
N ILE A 154 -19.43 -4.99 -46.15
CA ILE A 154 -18.79 -6.28 -46.49
C ILE A 154 -19.69 -7.09 -47.44
N ALA A 155 -21.01 -7.09 -47.21
CA ALA A 155 -21.96 -7.76 -48.08
C ALA A 155 -21.96 -7.21 -49.53
N LEU A 156 -21.54 -5.96 -49.71
CA LEU A 156 -21.40 -5.29 -51.01
C LEU A 156 -20.03 -5.49 -51.68
N GLY A 157 -19.14 -6.26 -51.05
CA GLY A 157 -17.81 -6.53 -51.59
C GLY A 157 -16.76 -5.47 -51.26
N GLU A 158 -17.04 -4.52 -50.36
CA GLU A 158 -15.99 -3.63 -49.85
C GLU A 158 -14.94 -4.41 -49.04
N TYR A 159 -13.70 -3.92 -49.07
CA TYR A 159 -12.63 -4.52 -48.29
C TYR A 159 -12.94 -4.39 -46.79
N PRO A 160 -13.01 -5.49 -46.00
CA PRO A 160 -13.55 -5.47 -44.64
C PRO A 160 -12.89 -4.45 -43.71
N VAL A 161 -11.59 -4.21 -43.89
CA VAL A 161 -10.84 -3.25 -43.07
C VAL A 161 -11.31 -1.81 -43.34
N LEU A 162 -11.55 -1.45 -44.60
CA LEU A 162 -12.00 -0.10 -44.98
C LEU A 162 -13.45 0.13 -44.53
N ALA A 163 -14.31 -0.89 -44.69
CA ALA A 163 -15.69 -0.89 -44.24
C ALA A 163 -15.80 -0.63 -42.73
N VAL A 164 -15.00 -1.33 -41.91
CA VAL A 164 -14.97 -1.13 -40.45
C VAL A 164 -14.44 0.25 -40.09
N ALA A 165 -13.37 0.72 -40.73
CA ALA A 165 -12.81 2.05 -40.46
C ALA A 165 -13.81 3.18 -40.77
N GLN A 166 -14.53 3.07 -41.90
CA GLN A 166 -15.58 4.01 -42.28
C GLN A 166 -16.75 3.97 -41.30
N ALA A 167 -17.19 2.77 -40.89
CA ALA A 167 -18.25 2.58 -39.91
C ALA A 167 -17.88 3.16 -38.53
N MET A 168 -16.63 3.01 -38.09
CA MET A 168 -16.13 3.63 -36.85
C MET A 168 -16.14 5.16 -36.95
N SER A 169 -15.68 5.72 -38.07
CA SER A 169 -15.69 7.17 -38.28
C SER A 169 -17.11 7.73 -38.26
N ALA A 170 -18.04 7.10 -38.99
CA ALA A 170 -19.44 7.48 -39.01
C ALA A 170 -20.11 7.35 -37.62
N GLY A 171 -19.92 6.21 -36.94
CA GLY A 171 -20.48 5.99 -35.60
C GLY A 171 -19.97 6.99 -34.55
N THR A 172 -18.66 7.30 -34.57
CA THR A 172 -18.09 8.31 -33.67
C THR A 172 -18.61 9.72 -33.95
N ALA A 173 -18.80 10.09 -35.23
CA ALA A 173 -19.45 11.34 -35.62
C ALA A 173 -20.91 11.41 -35.14
N THR A 174 -21.67 10.33 -35.27
CA THR A 174 -23.07 10.25 -34.79
C THR A 174 -23.16 10.40 -33.27
N VAL A 175 -22.29 9.72 -32.51
CA VAL A 175 -22.25 9.84 -31.05
C VAL A 175 -21.83 11.25 -30.62
N THR A 176 -20.81 11.84 -31.25
CA THR A 176 -20.36 13.20 -30.93
C THR A 176 -21.40 14.27 -31.27
N ALA A 177 -22.15 14.11 -32.36
CA ALA A 177 -23.31 14.96 -32.66
C ALA A 177 -24.39 14.85 -31.57
N GLY A 178 -24.64 13.64 -31.06
CA GLY A 178 -25.53 13.39 -29.93
C GLY A 178 -25.09 14.08 -28.64
N LEU A 179 -23.78 14.24 -28.41
CA LEU A 179 -23.25 14.96 -27.24
C LEU A 179 -23.57 16.46 -27.26
N ALA A 180 -23.88 17.07 -28.42
CA ALA A 180 -24.36 18.45 -28.45
C ALA A 180 -25.65 18.65 -27.63
N ALA A 181 -26.43 17.58 -27.43
CA ALA A 181 -27.62 17.57 -26.57
C ALA A 181 -27.29 17.88 -25.11
N THR A 182 -26.10 17.50 -24.62
CA THR A 182 -25.73 17.71 -23.21
C THR A 182 -25.61 19.19 -22.90
N GLN A 183 -25.03 19.97 -23.82
CA GLN A 183 -24.89 21.42 -23.68
C GLN A 183 -26.25 22.12 -23.61
N LEU A 184 -27.17 21.74 -24.50
CA LEU A 184 -28.53 22.26 -24.47
C LEU A 184 -29.25 21.91 -23.17
N ARG A 185 -29.09 20.67 -22.68
CA ARG A 185 -29.66 20.24 -21.40
C ARG A 185 -29.06 21.01 -20.23
N HIS A 186 -27.75 21.24 -20.20
CA HIS A 186 -27.10 22.04 -19.16
C HIS A 186 -27.61 23.48 -19.15
N MET A 187 -27.79 24.09 -20.32
CA MET A 187 -28.41 25.42 -20.42
C MET A 187 -29.84 25.43 -19.89
N GLN A 188 -30.66 24.43 -20.26
CA GLN A 188 -32.03 24.31 -19.74
C GLN A 188 -32.03 24.15 -18.22
N GLN A 189 -31.17 23.28 -17.68
CA GLN A 189 -31.09 23.06 -16.24
C GLN A 189 -30.55 24.29 -15.49
N ALA A 190 -29.65 25.08 -16.09
CA ALA A 190 -29.19 26.34 -15.51
C ALA A 190 -30.32 27.37 -15.44
N VAL A 191 -31.20 27.43 -16.46
CA VAL A 191 -32.42 28.25 -16.40
C VAL A 191 -33.37 27.75 -15.31
N ASP A 192 -33.62 26.44 -15.24
CA ASP A 192 -34.51 25.85 -14.22
C ASP A 192 -34.00 26.08 -12.78
N ARG A 193 -32.69 26.24 -12.60
CA ARG A 193 -32.03 26.48 -11.32
C ARG A 193 -31.72 27.96 -11.08
N GLN A 194 -32.11 28.85 -11.99
CA GLN A 194 -31.74 30.26 -11.90
C GLN A 194 -32.28 30.86 -10.60
N GLN A 195 -31.38 31.47 -9.84
CA GLN A 195 -31.69 32.19 -8.60
C GLN A 195 -31.06 33.57 -8.66
N ASP A 196 -31.82 34.59 -8.30
CA ASP A 196 -31.35 35.98 -8.33
C ASP A 196 -30.35 36.27 -7.20
N VAL A 197 -30.46 35.55 -6.08
CA VAL A 197 -29.56 35.65 -4.93
C VAL A 197 -29.04 34.26 -4.60
N LEU A 198 -27.72 34.04 -4.79
CA LEU A 198 -27.04 32.81 -4.41
C LEU A 198 -26.49 32.92 -2.97
N PRO A 199 -26.64 31.87 -2.14
CA PRO A 199 -25.87 31.73 -0.91
C PRO A 199 -24.36 31.79 -1.18
N GLN A 200 -23.60 32.32 -0.23
CA GLN A 200 -22.14 32.52 -0.36
C GLN A 200 -21.38 31.21 -0.64
N ASP A 201 -21.86 30.09 -0.11
CA ASP A 201 -21.26 28.76 -0.32
C ASP A 201 -21.42 28.24 -1.76
N LEU A 202 -22.38 28.78 -2.53
CA LEU A 202 -22.65 28.40 -3.92
C LEU A 202 -21.99 29.32 -4.95
N GLU A 203 -21.41 30.46 -4.54
CA GLU A 203 -20.72 31.40 -5.44
C GLU A 203 -19.64 30.74 -6.33
N PRO A 204 -18.78 29.81 -5.82
CA PRO A 204 -17.83 29.09 -6.68
C PRO A 204 -18.52 28.30 -7.82
N TYR A 205 -19.77 27.92 -7.63
CA TYR A 205 -20.58 27.16 -8.56
C TYR A 205 -21.60 28.03 -9.32
N ARG A 206 -21.45 29.36 -9.30
CA ARG A 206 -22.36 30.30 -9.97
C ARG A 206 -22.60 29.97 -11.45
N HIS A 207 -21.63 29.39 -12.14
CA HIS A 207 -21.77 28.93 -13.53
C HIS A 207 -22.87 27.86 -13.74
N LEU A 208 -23.27 27.13 -12.70
CA LEU A 208 -24.36 26.14 -12.74
C LEU A 208 -25.76 26.78 -12.59
N PHE A 209 -25.81 28.00 -12.05
CA PHE A 209 -27.03 28.75 -11.74
C PHE A 209 -27.18 30.00 -12.63
N GLY A 210 -26.09 30.42 -13.27
CA GLY A 210 -26.08 31.46 -14.28
C GLY A 210 -26.75 30.95 -15.54
N GLY A 211 -28.04 31.29 -15.71
CA GLY A 211 -28.74 31.03 -16.96
C GLY A 211 -27.94 31.56 -18.16
N PRO A 212 -28.08 30.95 -19.35
CA PRO A 212 -27.42 31.42 -20.55
C PRO A 212 -27.76 32.91 -20.79
N PRO A 213 -26.83 33.70 -21.36
CA PRO A 213 -27.14 35.09 -21.75
C PRO A 213 -28.42 35.07 -22.58
N LYS A 214 -29.36 36.01 -22.33
CA LYS A 214 -30.77 36.06 -22.82
C LYS A 214 -30.93 36.00 -24.36
N GLY A 215 -30.51 34.90 -24.98
CA GLY A 215 -30.38 34.75 -26.42
C GLY A 215 -30.78 33.35 -26.86
N LYS A 216 -32.00 33.22 -27.38
CA LYS A 216 -32.49 31.99 -28.07
C LYS A 216 -31.60 31.57 -29.24
N ARG A 217 -30.70 32.44 -29.70
CA ARG A 217 -29.78 32.19 -30.82
C ARG A 217 -28.82 31.04 -30.56
N LEU A 218 -28.24 30.92 -29.35
CA LEU A 218 -27.27 29.87 -29.06
C LEU A 218 -27.92 28.48 -29.07
N GLN A 219 -29.10 28.35 -28.46
CA GLN A 219 -29.89 27.12 -28.49
C GLN A 219 -30.30 26.75 -29.93
N ALA A 220 -30.75 27.74 -30.72
CA ALA A 220 -31.07 27.54 -32.12
C ALA A 220 -29.84 27.11 -32.95
N THR A 221 -28.65 27.65 -32.67
CA THR A 221 -27.42 27.24 -33.36
C THR A 221 -27.00 25.82 -33.02
N VAL A 222 -27.05 25.41 -31.74
CA VAL A 222 -26.67 24.05 -31.34
C VAL A 222 -27.66 23.03 -31.90
N PHE A 223 -28.95 23.31 -31.82
CA PHE A 223 -29.98 22.47 -32.44
C PHE A 223 -29.82 22.42 -33.97
N GLY A 224 -29.55 23.57 -34.61
CA GLY A 224 -29.32 23.65 -36.04
C GLY A 224 -28.10 22.85 -36.49
N VAL A 225 -26.98 22.92 -35.75
CA VAL A 225 -25.77 22.12 -36.04
C VAL A 225 -26.05 20.63 -35.87
N ALA A 226 -26.72 20.22 -34.78
CA ALA A 226 -27.07 18.82 -34.57
C ALA A 226 -27.99 18.29 -35.69
N ALA A 227 -29.04 19.05 -36.04
CA ALA A 227 -29.96 18.71 -37.12
C ALA A 227 -29.25 18.64 -38.48
N LEU A 228 -28.33 19.57 -38.76
CA LEU A 228 -27.53 19.58 -39.98
C LEU A 228 -26.62 18.36 -40.07
N VAL A 229 -25.93 17.99 -38.98
CA VAL A 229 -25.07 16.79 -38.95
C VAL A 229 -25.90 15.53 -39.16
N THR A 230 -27.05 15.40 -38.48
CA THR A 230 -27.97 14.29 -38.69
C THR A 230 -28.45 14.24 -40.14
N LEU A 231 -28.83 15.37 -40.73
CA LEU A 231 -29.27 15.46 -42.13
C LEU A 231 -28.15 15.04 -43.09
N LEU A 232 -26.93 15.55 -42.92
CA LEU A 232 -25.79 15.23 -43.77
C LEU A 232 -25.42 13.74 -43.69
N LEU A 233 -25.45 13.14 -42.51
CA LEU A 233 -25.22 11.71 -42.32
C LEU A 233 -26.32 10.88 -43.00
N SER A 234 -27.59 11.24 -42.79
CA SER A 234 -28.73 10.56 -43.43
C SER A 234 -28.68 10.66 -44.94
N VAL A 235 -28.39 11.85 -45.49
CA VAL A 235 -28.26 12.07 -46.95
C VAL A 235 -27.04 11.33 -47.51
N GLY A 236 -25.91 11.34 -46.81
CA GLY A 236 -24.70 10.63 -47.24
C GLY A 236 -24.92 9.12 -47.31
N ILE A 237 -25.55 8.54 -46.28
CA ILE A 237 -25.88 7.10 -46.23
C ILE A 237 -26.96 6.77 -47.26
N PHE A 238 -27.99 7.61 -47.40
CA PHE A 238 -29.02 7.47 -48.42
C PHE A 238 -28.42 7.46 -49.83
N ALA A 239 -27.58 8.43 -50.16
CA ALA A 239 -26.98 8.56 -51.49
C ALA A 239 -26.11 7.34 -51.80
N LEU A 240 -25.24 6.94 -50.87
CA LEU A 240 -24.38 5.77 -51.02
C LEU A 240 -25.19 4.48 -51.24
N ARG A 241 -26.24 4.24 -50.44
CA ARG A 241 -27.05 3.02 -50.55
C ARG A 241 -27.99 3.04 -51.75
N THR A 242 -28.50 4.22 -52.13
CA THR A 242 -29.30 4.37 -53.35
C THR A 242 -28.51 3.99 -54.59
N THR A 243 -27.21 4.36 -54.65
CA THR A 243 -26.36 4.05 -55.80
C THR A 243 -26.04 2.56 -55.94
N VAL A 244 -26.08 1.78 -54.86
CA VAL A 244 -25.67 0.37 -54.89
C VAL A 244 -26.87 -0.58 -54.91
N GLU A 245 -27.89 -0.32 -54.10
CA GLU A 245 -29.00 -1.26 -53.83
C GLU A 245 -30.37 -0.72 -54.26
N GLY A 246 -30.40 0.51 -54.79
CA GLY A 246 -31.63 1.17 -55.20
C GLY A 246 -32.27 2.06 -54.12
N PRO A 247 -33.26 2.88 -54.51
CA PRO A 247 -33.76 3.98 -53.70
C PRO A 247 -34.47 3.55 -52.41
N ILE A 248 -35.06 2.35 -52.39
CA ILE A 248 -35.72 1.81 -51.20
C ILE A 248 -34.70 1.48 -50.11
N SER A 249 -33.57 0.86 -50.50
CA SER A 249 -32.47 0.58 -49.56
C SER A 249 -31.81 1.87 -49.05
N GLY A 250 -31.62 2.85 -49.94
CA GLY A 250 -31.20 4.20 -49.55
C GLY A 250 -32.04 4.77 -48.42
N LEU A 251 -33.37 4.76 -48.59
CA LEU A 251 -34.33 5.29 -47.63
C LEU A 251 -34.27 4.57 -46.28
N THR A 252 -34.18 3.24 -46.28
CA THR A 252 -34.17 2.46 -45.03
C THR A 252 -32.89 2.70 -44.22
N PHE A 253 -31.72 2.67 -44.85
CA PHE A 253 -30.45 2.89 -44.15
C PHE A 253 -30.25 4.35 -43.73
N GLY A 254 -30.64 5.32 -44.57
CA GLY A 254 -30.60 6.74 -44.21
C GLY A 254 -31.53 7.08 -43.04
N GLY A 255 -32.71 6.46 -43.01
CA GLY A 255 -33.67 6.57 -41.90
C GLY A 255 -33.20 5.89 -40.62
N LEU A 256 -32.56 4.72 -40.72
CA LEU A 256 -31.99 4.01 -39.57
C LEU A 256 -30.86 4.83 -38.92
N ALA A 257 -29.98 5.41 -39.73
CA ALA A 257 -28.94 6.32 -39.24
C ALA A 257 -29.52 7.57 -38.54
N ALA A 258 -30.59 8.14 -39.10
CA ALA A 258 -31.32 9.24 -38.45
C ALA A 258 -31.88 8.81 -37.08
N ALA A 259 -32.50 7.64 -37.02
CA ALA A 259 -33.08 7.10 -35.80
C ALA A 259 -32.03 6.87 -34.71
N ILE A 260 -30.84 6.36 -35.07
CA ILE A 260 -29.75 6.14 -34.10
C ILE A 260 -29.16 7.47 -33.64
N ALA A 261 -28.96 8.43 -34.55
CA ALA A 261 -28.53 9.78 -34.19
C ALA A 261 -29.50 10.43 -33.18
N LEU A 262 -30.81 10.33 -33.44
CA LEU A 262 -31.85 10.82 -32.54
C LEU A 262 -31.87 10.06 -31.21
N ALA A 263 -31.72 8.74 -31.22
CA ALA A 263 -31.64 7.94 -29.99
C ALA A 263 -30.42 8.32 -29.15
N SER A 264 -29.26 8.53 -29.78
CA SER A 264 -28.03 9.01 -29.14
C SER A 264 -28.21 10.41 -28.54
N PHE A 265 -28.87 11.31 -29.27
CA PHE A 265 -29.25 12.64 -28.80
C PHE A 265 -30.17 12.59 -27.59
N ILE A 266 -31.26 11.81 -27.66
CA ILE A 266 -32.22 11.64 -26.56
C ILE A 266 -31.54 11.04 -25.33
N ASN A 267 -30.69 10.03 -25.53
CA ASN A 267 -29.94 9.40 -24.44
C ASN A 267 -29.00 10.41 -23.77
N SER A 268 -28.23 11.17 -24.56
CA SER A 268 -27.33 12.20 -24.03
C SER A 268 -28.09 13.35 -23.33
N TRP A 269 -29.24 13.76 -23.86
CA TRP A 269 -30.12 14.74 -23.24
C TRP A 269 -30.66 14.28 -21.88
N TYR A 270 -31.16 13.04 -21.81
CA TYR A 270 -31.77 12.50 -20.60
C TYR A 270 -30.75 12.34 -19.46
N TYR A 271 -29.51 11.98 -19.80
CA TYR A 271 -28.46 11.70 -18.82
C TYR A 271 -27.55 12.88 -18.48
N ALA A 272 -27.62 14.00 -19.21
CA ALA A 272 -26.85 15.19 -18.91
C ALA A 272 -27.32 15.86 -17.61
N ASP A 273 -26.43 15.98 -16.64
CA ASP A 273 -26.65 16.72 -15.39
C ASP A 273 -25.32 17.22 -14.85
N ALA A 274 -25.03 18.52 -15.07
CA ALA A 274 -23.74 19.11 -14.72
C ALA A 274 -23.42 19.03 -13.21
N VAL A 275 -24.46 19.11 -12.38
CA VAL A 275 -24.31 18.97 -10.92
C VAL A 275 -23.89 17.54 -10.57
N ALA A 276 -24.55 16.55 -11.16
CA ALA A 276 -24.21 15.15 -10.94
C ALA A 276 -22.77 14.85 -11.40
N ASP A 277 -22.33 15.43 -12.52
CA ASP A 277 -20.99 15.23 -13.06
C ASP A 277 -19.90 15.85 -12.15
N ILE A 278 -20.16 16.98 -11.49
CA ILE A 278 -19.26 17.58 -10.49
C ILE A 278 -19.17 16.72 -9.23
N ILE A 279 -20.32 16.23 -8.72
CA ILE A 279 -20.33 15.35 -7.53
C ILE A 279 -19.63 14.02 -7.85
N GLU A 280 -19.88 13.44 -9.02
CA GLU A 280 -19.30 12.17 -9.45
C GLU A 280 -17.79 12.27 -9.71
N SER A 281 -17.32 13.38 -10.29
CA SER A 281 -15.88 13.63 -10.44
C SER A 281 -15.19 13.79 -9.08
N ALA A 282 -15.78 14.52 -8.14
CA ALA A 282 -15.24 14.63 -6.77
C ALA A 282 -15.22 13.28 -6.04
N TYR A 283 -16.27 12.47 -6.19
CA TYR A 283 -16.30 11.10 -5.66
C TYR A 283 -15.19 10.24 -6.27
N HIS A 284 -14.99 10.33 -7.59
CA HIS A 284 -13.93 9.59 -8.27
C HIS A 284 -12.55 10.00 -7.77
N GLU A 285 -12.29 11.30 -7.61
CA GLU A 285 -11.06 11.83 -7.03
C GLU A 285 -10.82 11.28 -5.62
N ALA A 286 -11.85 11.27 -4.76
CA ALA A 286 -11.76 10.71 -3.40
C ALA A 286 -11.41 9.22 -3.40
N VAL A 287 -12.07 8.42 -4.24
CA VAL A 287 -11.78 6.98 -4.38
C VAL A 287 -10.37 6.73 -4.91
N VAL A 288 -9.91 7.53 -5.89
CA VAL A 288 -8.55 7.42 -6.43
C VAL A 288 -7.51 7.80 -5.38
N ALA A 289 -7.76 8.85 -4.60
CA ALA A 289 -6.88 9.28 -3.51
C ALA A 289 -6.78 8.21 -2.41
N ASP A 290 -7.89 7.61 -1.98
CA ASP A 290 -7.90 6.51 -1.01
C ASP A 290 -7.16 5.28 -1.54
N ARG A 291 -7.39 4.88 -2.79
CA ARG A 291 -6.64 3.78 -3.42
C ARG A 291 -5.14 4.06 -3.44
N ARG A 292 -4.73 5.30 -3.72
CA ARG A 292 -3.32 5.72 -3.69
C ARG A 292 -2.76 5.63 -2.28
N HIS A 293 -3.49 6.11 -1.27
CA HIS A 293 -3.11 5.99 0.13
C HIS A 293 -2.90 4.53 0.52
N ARG A 294 -3.88 3.65 0.28
CA ARG A 294 -3.79 2.20 0.59
C ARG A 294 -2.63 1.52 -0.12
N ARG A 295 -2.38 1.87 -1.40
CA ARG A 295 -1.24 1.33 -2.17
C ARG A 295 0.10 1.73 -1.57
N LEU A 296 0.24 2.97 -1.10
CA LEU A 296 1.47 3.46 -0.46
C LEU A 296 1.64 2.85 0.95
N ALA A 297 0.54 2.71 1.70
CA ALA A 297 0.54 2.08 3.01
C ALA A 297 0.97 0.61 2.92
N GLY A 298 0.54 -0.12 1.89
CA GLY A 298 0.94 -1.50 1.61
C GLY A 298 2.32 -1.65 0.94
N SER A 299 3.22 -0.67 1.06
CA SER A 299 4.53 -0.73 0.41
C SER A 299 5.44 -1.81 1.01
N ARG A 300 6.12 -2.56 0.14
CA ARG A 300 7.03 -3.66 0.54
C ARG A 300 8.27 -3.17 1.28
N SER A 301 8.68 -1.92 1.08
CA SER A 301 9.85 -1.33 1.74
C SER A 301 9.65 -1.23 3.26
N ILE A 302 8.46 -0.81 3.70
CA ILE A 302 8.10 -0.74 5.12
C ILE A 302 8.14 -2.14 5.74
N SER A 303 7.41 -3.09 5.15
CA SER A 303 7.36 -4.47 5.67
C SER A 303 8.73 -5.16 5.71
N ARG A 304 9.58 -4.96 4.70
CA ARG A 304 10.95 -5.52 4.69
C ARG A 304 11.82 -4.94 5.78
N ALA A 305 11.76 -3.63 6.02
CA ALA A 305 12.53 -2.99 7.07
C ALA A 305 12.07 -3.43 8.46
N GLU A 306 10.76 -3.51 8.69
CA GLU A 306 10.19 -4.01 9.94
C GLU A 306 10.56 -5.48 10.20
N HIS A 307 10.56 -6.32 9.16
CA HIS A 307 11.00 -7.70 9.27
C HIS A 307 12.48 -7.81 9.64
N ALA A 308 13.35 -7.04 8.97
CA ALA A 308 14.79 -7.01 9.27
C ALA A 308 15.06 -6.54 10.72
N GLU A 309 14.36 -5.49 11.17
CA GLU A 309 14.49 -4.98 12.54
C GLU A 309 13.99 -6.02 13.58
N THR A 310 12.87 -6.68 13.30
CA THR A 310 12.33 -7.73 14.18
C THR A 310 13.27 -8.92 14.27
N GLN A 311 13.83 -9.36 13.15
CA GLN A 311 14.78 -10.46 13.09
C GLN A 311 16.07 -10.12 13.84
N GLN A 312 16.61 -8.91 13.66
CA GLN A 312 17.74 -8.41 14.45
C GLN A 312 17.46 -8.52 15.96
N LYS A 313 16.33 -7.97 16.43
CA LYS A 313 15.97 -8.00 17.85
C LYS A 313 15.82 -9.42 18.38
N SER A 314 15.23 -10.32 17.59
CA SER A 314 15.08 -11.72 17.95
C SER A 314 16.43 -12.42 18.14
N ILE A 315 17.36 -12.23 17.19
CA ILE A 315 18.70 -12.82 17.25
C ILE A 315 19.44 -12.32 18.49
N VAL A 316 19.48 -10.99 18.71
CA VAL A 316 20.18 -10.41 19.86
C VAL A 316 19.60 -10.95 21.18
N THR A 317 18.27 -11.03 21.29
CA THR A 317 17.59 -11.55 22.48
C THR A 317 17.91 -13.03 22.72
N GLU A 318 17.88 -13.86 21.66
CA GLU A 318 18.22 -15.28 21.72
C GLU A 318 19.66 -15.49 22.23
N TYR A 319 20.63 -14.78 21.65
CA TYR A 319 22.03 -14.90 22.06
C TYR A 319 22.29 -14.36 23.46
N THR A 320 21.56 -13.32 23.88
CA THR A 320 21.60 -12.83 25.27
C THR A 320 21.14 -13.93 26.24
N HIS A 321 20.02 -14.60 25.96
CA HIS A 321 19.55 -15.71 26.79
C HIS A 321 20.49 -16.91 26.78
N ARG A 322 21.11 -17.24 25.63
CA ARG A 322 22.14 -18.29 25.55
C ARG A 322 23.37 -17.94 26.38
N GLY A 323 23.82 -16.70 26.35
CA GLY A 323 24.94 -16.22 27.18
C GLY A 323 24.63 -16.33 28.67
N LEU A 324 23.43 -15.92 29.09
CA LEU A 324 22.98 -16.08 30.48
C LEU A 324 22.88 -17.55 30.90
N ALA A 325 22.35 -18.42 30.04
CA ALA A 325 22.27 -19.85 30.31
C ALA A 325 23.66 -20.51 30.42
N ALA A 326 24.60 -20.14 29.53
CA ALA A 326 25.97 -20.61 29.57
C ALA A 326 26.72 -20.15 30.83
N ALA A 327 26.56 -18.88 31.21
CA ALA A 327 27.11 -18.34 32.45
C ALA A 327 26.56 -19.07 33.69
N GLY A 328 25.25 -19.29 33.75
CA GLY A 328 24.61 -20.06 34.83
C GLY A 328 25.07 -21.52 34.89
N HIS A 329 25.37 -22.15 33.74
CA HIS A 329 25.94 -23.49 33.71
C HIS A 329 27.36 -23.53 34.29
N ILE A 330 28.19 -22.53 34.01
CA ILE A 330 29.53 -22.41 34.59
C ILE A 330 29.46 -22.14 36.09
N GLU A 331 28.53 -21.32 36.52
CA GLU A 331 28.27 -21.08 37.93
C GLU A 331 27.82 -22.36 38.65
N ALA A 332 26.94 -23.17 38.04
CA ALA A 332 26.60 -24.48 38.57
C ALA A 332 27.81 -25.43 38.65
N ASN A 333 28.69 -25.41 37.64
CA ASN A 333 29.92 -26.19 37.65
C ASN A 333 30.92 -25.73 38.72
N LYS A 334 31.00 -24.42 38.99
CA LYS A 334 31.77 -23.87 40.12
C LYS A 334 31.33 -24.53 41.43
N TYR A 335 30.02 -24.58 41.69
CA TYR A 335 29.48 -25.22 42.88
C TYR A 335 29.74 -26.73 42.92
N ARG A 336 29.61 -27.42 41.79
CA ARG A 336 29.95 -28.87 41.70
C ARG A 336 31.42 -29.13 42.01
N ALA A 337 32.33 -28.31 41.49
CA ALA A 337 33.75 -28.42 41.77
C ALA A 337 34.07 -28.19 43.26
N LEU A 338 33.43 -27.20 43.89
CA LEU A 338 33.55 -26.97 45.33
C LEU A 338 33.00 -28.14 46.16
N LEU A 339 31.88 -28.74 45.74
CA LEU A 339 31.31 -29.92 46.40
C LEU A 339 32.18 -31.18 46.24
N ALA A 340 32.89 -31.31 45.12
CA ALA A 340 33.78 -32.45 44.86
C ALA A 340 35.10 -32.38 45.65
N SER A 341 35.45 -31.21 46.21
CA SER A 341 36.70 -31.01 46.94
C SER A 341 36.49 -30.11 48.16
N PRO A 342 35.69 -30.54 49.16
CA PRO A 342 35.39 -29.75 50.35
C PRO A 342 36.60 -29.49 51.24
N ASP A 343 37.67 -30.29 51.08
CA ASP A 343 38.87 -30.23 51.92
C ASP A 343 39.94 -29.23 51.45
N VAL A 344 39.85 -28.79 50.20
CA VAL A 344 40.89 -27.95 49.57
C VAL A 344 40.43 -26.49 49.61
N VAL A 345 40.59 -25.86 50.78
CA VAL A 345 40.24 -24.44 50.98
C VAL A 345 41.44 -23.70 51.57
N GLY A 346 41.91 -22.65 50.90
CA GLY A 346 43.06 -21.86 51.39
C GLY A 346 43.89 -21.16 50.31
N HIS A 347 43.64 -21.42 49.03
CA HIS A 347 44.34 -20.76 47.92
C HIS A 347 43.44 -19.69 47.29
N GLY A 348 43.71 -18.43 47.62
CA GLY A 348 43.00 -17.27 47.08
C GLY A 348 43.67 -15.97 47.51
N PRO A 349 43.27 -14.82 46.92
CA PRO A 349 43.73 -13.52 47.38
C PRO A 349 43.33 -13.31 48.86
N ALA A 350 44.18 -12.58 49.59
CA ALA A 350 43.88 -12.22 50.96
C ALA A 350 42.60 -11.39 51.03
N ALA A 351 41.74 -11.68 52.01
CA ALA A 351 40.56 -10.89 52.30
C ALA A 351 41.00 -9.44 52.56
N THR A 352 40.35 -8.50 51.88
CA THR A 352 40.62 -7.07 52.11
C THR A 352 40.22 -6.77 53.56
N PRO A 353 41.13 -6.30 54.43
CA PRO A 353 40.76 -5.99 55.81
C PRO A 353 39.65 -4.94 55.79
N PRO A 354 38.60 -5.09 56.62
CA PRO A 354 37.51 -4.14 56.64
C PRO A 354 38.08 -2.75 56.89
N ALA A 355 37.68 -1.77 56.06
CA ALA A 355 38.11 -0.38 56.19
C ALA A 355 37.98 0.03 57.66
N ALA A 356 39.10 0.42 58.29
CA ALA A 356 39.13 0.76 59.71
C ALA A 356 38.05 1.81 59.98
N LYS A 357 37.14 1.50 60.91
CA LYS A 357 36.13 2.47 61.37
C LYS A 357 36.86 3.78 61.71
N PRO A 358 36.46 4.95 61.16
CA PRO A 358 37.09 6.20 61.51
C PRO A 358 37.01 6.35 63.03
N VAL A 359 38.18 6.38 63.68
CA VAL A 359 38.29 6.57 65.12
C VAL A 359 37.70 7.95 65.40
N ALA A 360 36.53 7.98 66.05
CA ALA A 360 35.93 9.23 66.50
C ALA A 360 36.95 9.97 67.38
N PRO A 361 37.18 11.28 67.17
CA PRO A 361 38.17 12.03 67.92
C PRO A 361 37.82 11.97 69.41
N THR A 362 38.78 11.47 70.20
CA THR A 362 38.70 11.40 71.66
C THR A 362 38.48 12.81 72.19
N ARG A 363 37.28 13.09 72.69
CA ARG A 363 36.93 14.35 73.34
C ARG A 363 37.80 14.51 74.58
N ARG A 364 38.87 15.31 74.50
CA ARG A 364 39.70 15.71 75.65
C ARG A 364 38.79 16.33 76.70
N ALA A 365 38.71 15.69 77.87
CA ALA A 365 38.10 16.28 79.05
C ALA A 365 38.90 17.54 79.44
N ARG A 366 38.23 18.68 79.48
CA ARG A 366 38.73 19.89 80.16
C ARG A 366 38.58 19.66 81.65
N SER A 367 39.68 19.52 82.38
CA SER A 367 39.72 19.73 83.82
C SER A 367 39.53 21.23 84.11
N ALA A 368 38.60 21.51 85.02
CA ALA A 368 38.27 22.83 85.56
C ALA A 368 39.24 23.25 86.66
#